data_AF-A0A935X8R9-F1
#
_entry.id   AF-A0A935X8R9-F1
#
_cell.length_a   1.000
_cell.length_b   1.000
_cell.length_c   1.000
_cell.angle_alpha   90.00
_cell.angle_beta   90.00
_cell.angle_gamma   90.00
#
_symmetry.space_group_name_H-M   'P 1'
#
loop_
_entity.id
_entity.type
_entity.pdbx_description
1 polymer ?
#
loop_
_entity_poly.entity_id
_entity_poly.type
_entity_poly.pdbx_seq_one_letter_code
_entity_poly.pdbx_strand_id
1 'polypeptide(L)'
;MAGGTHHALEDLAMLRSFPNMTVIVPADVDEAYNATLATLDIDGPVYLRLGGRVEEPPVSPPGSPFVVGKASTLREGNDIAIIACGALVEMSPRRRRAGAPGHPRAGRQHAHDQAAGP
;
A
#
# COMPACT_ATOMS: atom_id res chain seq x y z
N MET A 1 8.93 14.61 -18.85
CA MET A 1 7.69 14.04 -18.27
C MET A 1 7.14 13.04 -19.27
N ALA A 2 6.75 11.84 -18.82
CA ALA A 2 6.01 10.92 -19.69
C ALA A 2 4.55 11.36 -19.80
N GLY A 3 3.89 11.03 -20.91
CA GLY A 3 2.48 11.35 -21.14
C GLY A 3 1.52 10.37 -20.45
N GLY A 4 0.22 10.68 -20.52
CA GLY A 4 -0.86 9.87 -19.93
C GLY A 4 -0.83 8.39 -20.29
N THR A 5 -0.30 8.04 -21.46
CA THR A 5 -0.15 6.64 -21.94
C THR A 5 0.82 5.80 -21.10
N HIS A 6 1.68 6.41 -20.29
CA HIS A 6 2.63 5.71 -19.42
C HIS A 6 2.12 5.58 -17.98
N HIS A 7 0.94 6.10 -17.67
CA HIS A 7 0.34 6.01 -16.35
C HIS A 7 -0.67 4.88 -16.32
N ALA A 8 -0.34 3.81 -15.60
CA ALA A 8 -1.25 2.70 -15.35
C ALA A 8 -2.27 3.11 -14.27
N LEU A 9 -3.34 3.83 -14.64
CA LEU A 9 -4.34 4.31 -13.68
C LEU A 9 -5.42 3.24 -13.39
N GLU A 10 -5.63 2.34 -14.34
CA GLU A 10 -6.68 1.32 -14.36
C GLU A 10 -6.19 -0.10 -14.04
N ASP A 11 -4.88 -0.29 -13.87
CA ASP A 11 -4.23 -1.58 -13.59
C ASP A 11 -4.84 -2.32 -12.40
N LEU A 12 -5.05 -1.62 -11.29
CA LEU A 12 -5.61 -2.20 -10.08
C LEU A 12 -7.05 -2.67 -10.29
N ALA A 13 -7.88 -1.87 -10.94
CA ALA A 13 -9.27 -2.26 -11.22
C ALA A 13 -9.33 -3.46 -12.16
N MET A 14 -8.50 -3.45 -13.20
CA MET A 14 -8.44 -4.52 -14.20
C MET A 14 -7.91 -5.82 -13.60
N LEU A 15 -6.76 -5.81 -12.94
CA LEU A 15 -6.10 -7.03 -12.48
C LEU A 15 -6.82 -7.66 -11.29
N ARG A 16 -7.49 -6.86 -10.46
CA ARG A 16 -8.36 -7.38 -9.39
C ARG A 16 -9.62 -8.08 -9.91
N SER A 17 -9.99 -7.87 -11.18
CA SER A 17 -11.12 -8.59 -11.80
C SER A 17 -10.76 -9.99 -12.26
N PHE A 18 -9.46 -10.32 -12.34
CA PHE A 18 -9.02 -11.64 -12.76
C PHE A 18 -9.10 -12.63 -11.59
N PRO A 19 -9.73 -13.80 -11.78
CA PRO A 19 -9.83 -14.80 -10.72
C PRO A 19 -8.43 -15.29 -10.32
N ASN A 20 -8.26 -15.57 -9.04
CA ASN A 20 -7.01 -16.08 -8.44
C ASN A 20 -5.79 -15.15 -8.61
N MET A 21 -5.99 -13.88 -8.99
CA MET A 21 -4.90 -12.89 -9.09
C MET A 21 -4.60 -12.30 -7.71
N THR A 22 -3.34 -12.34 -7.30
CA THR A 22 -2.87 -11.58 -6.14
C THR A 22 -2.30 -10.24 -6.61
N VAL A 23 -2.79 -9.13 -6.05
CA VAL A 23 -2.40 -7.77 -6.43
C VAL A 23 -1.74 -7.10 -5.23
N ILE A 24 -0.44 -6.85 -5.32
CA ILE A 24 0.38 -6.28 -4.26
C ILE A 24 0.87 -4.88 -4.66
N VAL A 25 0.68 -3.90 -3.78
CA VAL A 25 1.11 -2.50 -3.97
C VAL A 25 1.96 -2.05 -2.78
N PRO A 26 3.27 -2.34 -2.79
CA PRO A 26 4.17 -2.00 -1.68
C PRO A 26 4.27 -0.49 -1.44
N ALA A 27 4.32 -0.07 -0.19
CA ALA A 27 4.36 1.34 0.19
C ALA A 27 5.77 1.96 0.14
N ASP A 28 6.82 1.17 0.34
CA ASP A 28 8.22 1.58 0.32
C ASP A 28 9.15 0.43 -0.11
N VAL A 29 10.46 0.68 -0.06
CA VAL A 29 11.52 -0.27 -0.46
C VAL A 29 11.51 -1.54 0.39
N ASP A 30 11.28 -1.43 1.70
CA ASP A 30 11.29 -2.58 2.60
C ASP A 30 10.07 -3.47 2.35
N GLU A 31 8.88 -2.88 2.17
CA GLU A 31 7.71 -3.64 1.74
C GLU A 31 7.90 -4.23 0.34
N ALA A 32 8.53 -3.53 -0.60
CA ALA A 32 8.76 -4.05 -1.95
C ALA A 32 9.68 -5.27 -1.94
N TYR A 33 10.74 -5.24 -1.13
CA TYR A 33 11.62 -6.38 -0.91
C TYR A 33 10.87 -7.56 -0.30
N ASN A 34 10.16 -7.34 0.80
CA ASN A 34 9.44 -8.41 1.49
C ASN A 34 8.27 -8.96 0.66
N ALA A 35 7.56 -8.11 -0.09
CA ALA A 35 6.52 -8.52 -1.02
C ALA A 35 7.06 -9.41 -2.13
N THR A 36 8.23 -9.05 -2.68
CA THR A 36 8.91 -9.87 -3.70
C THR A 36 9.28 -11.24 -3.15
N LEU A 37 9.76 -11.33 -1.91
CA LEU A 37 10.03 -12.63 -1.27
C LEU A 37 8.74 -13.42 -1.02
N ALA A 38 7.70 -12.75 -0.55
CA ALA A 38 6.42 -13.39 -0.25
C ALA A 38 5.74 -13.97 -1.50
N THR A 39 6.06 -13.49 -2.72
CA THR A 39 5.50 -14.09 -3.94
C THR A 39 5.94 -15.53 -4.17
N LEU A 40 7.06 -15.96 -3.58
CA LEU A 40 7.56 -17.34 -3.72
C LEU A 40 6.62 -18.38 -3.11
N ASP A 41 5.82 -17.97 -2.13
CA ASP A 41 4.90 -18.85 -1.40
C ASP A 41 3.44 -18.72 -1.90
N ILE A 42 3.19 -17.97 -2.99
CA ILE A 42 1.84 -17.76 -3.54
C ILE A 42 1.60 -18.72 -4.71
N ASP A 43 0.59 -19.58 -4.55
CA ASP A 43 0.08 -20.40 -5.65
C ASP A 43 -0.83 -19.55 -6.56
N GLY A 44 -0.30 -19.14 -7.72
CA GLY A 44 -1.07 -18.43 -8.75
C GLY A 44 -0.37 -17.17 -9.27
N PRO A 45 -1.05 -16.41 -10.15
CA PRO A 45 -0.48 -15.20 -10.71
C PRO A 45 -0.41 -14.07 -9.68
N VAL A 46 0.71 -13.36 -9.67
CA VAL A 46 0.97 -12.21 -8.82
C VAL A 46 1.29 -10.98 -9.67
N TYR A 47 0.64 -9.86 -9.35
CA TYR A 47 0.98 -8.54 -9.86
C TYR A 47 1.58 -7.69 -8.75
N LEU A 48 2.84 -7.29 -8.92
CA LEU A 48 3.55 -6.39 -8.02
C LEU A 48 3.65 -5.00 -8.65
N ARG A 49 2.91 -4.03 -8.10
CA ARG A 49 2.89 -2.65 -8.60
C ARG A 49 4.05 -1.85 -8.01
N LEU A 50 5.12 -1.72 -8.78
CA LEU A 50 6.31 -0.98 -8.37
C LEU A 50 6.30 0.45 -8.90
N GLY A 51 6.68 1.38 -8.02
CA GLY A 51 7.08 2.74 -8.37
C GLY A 51 8.49 2.77 -8.96
N GLY A 52 9.11 3.95 -9.05
CA GLY A 52 10.48 4.04 -9.57
C GLY A 52 10.84 5.35 -10.27
N ARG A 53 9.95 6.35 -10.29
CA ARG A 53 10.27 7.69 -10.80
C ARG A 53 10.77 8.64 -9.73
N VAL A 54 10.41 8.41 -8.48
CA VAL A 54 10.77 9.21 -7.32
C VAL A 54 11.10 8.23 -6.21
N GLU A 55 12.16 8.50 -5.45
CA GLU A 55 12.47 7.71 -4.26
C GLU A 55 11.31 7.82 -3.26
N GLU A 56 10.67 6.70 -2.96
CA GLU A 56 9.63 6.64 -1.94
C GLU A 56 10.27 6.64 -0.53
N PRO A 57 9.89 7.58 0.38
CA PRO A 57 10.40 7.57 1.75
C PRO A 57 10.00 6.29 2.49
N PRO A 58 10.84 5.79 3.42
CA PRO A 58 10.44 4.67 4.26
C PRO A 58 9.23 5.06 5.12
N VAL A 59 8.16 4.29 5.01
CA VAL A 59 6.91 4.47 5.77
C VAL A 59 6.62 3.30 6.72
N SER A 60 7.20 2.15 6.45
CA SER A 60 7.06 0.96 7.26
C SER A 60 7.95 1.05 8.51
N PRO A 61 7.45 0.66 9.70
CA PRO A 61 8.28 0.53 10.87
C PRO A 61 9.41 -0.48 10.61
N PRO A 62 10.67 -0.20 10.99
CA PRO A 62 11.77 -1.14 10.78
C PRO A 62 11.47 -2.53 11.37
N GLY A 63 11.66 -3.58 10.58
CA GLY A 63 11.38 -4.96 10.99
C GLY A 63 9.90 -5.33 11.07
N SER A 64 8.98 -4.50 10.56
CA SER A 64 7.57 -4.88 10.48
C SER A 64 7.38 -6.08 9.56
N PRO A 65 6.64 -7.12 9.98
CA PRO A 65 6.37 -8.28 9.13
C PRO A 65 5.45 -7.86 7.97
N PHE A 66 5.82 -8.25 6.75
CA PHE A 66 4.94 -8.20 5.59
C PHE A 66 4.18 -9.52 5.47
N VAL A 67 2.85 -9.46 5.40
CA VAL A 67 2.01 -10.65 5.25
C VAL A 67 0.98 -10.36 4.17
N VAL A 68 1.02 -11.14 3.09
CA VAL A 68 0.09 -11.03 1.96
C VAL A 68 -1.35 -11.15 2.45
N GLY A 69 -2.23 -10.29 1.95
CA GLY A 69 -3.64 -10.24 2.37
C GLY A 69 -3.89 -9.61 3.74
N LYS A 70 -2.86 -9.14 4.46
CA LYS A 70 -3.01 -8.47 5.75
C LYS A 70 -2.53 -7.03 5.69
N ALA A 71 -3.43 -6.11 6.00
CA ALA A 71 -3.07 -4.70 6.06
C ALA A 71 -2.39 -4.32 7.40
N SER A 72 -1.33 -3.53 7.31
CA SER A 72 -0.64 -2.93 8.46
C SER A 72 -1.46 -1.78 9.07
N THR A 73 -1.11 -1.34 10.27
CA THR A 73 -1.66 -0.13 10.90
C THR A 73 -0.50 0.81 11.23
N LEU A 74 -0.39 1.93 10.51
CA LEU A 74 0.69 2.89 10.80
C LEU A 74 0.31 3.90 11.90
N ARG A 75 -0.98 4.11 12.15
CA ARG A 75 -1.48 5.05 13.16
C ARG A 75 -2.87 4.66 13.66
N GLU A 76 -3.08 4.82 14.97
CA GLU A 76 -4.37 4.63 15.64
C GLU A 76 -5.17 5.94 15.76
N GLY A 77 -6.51 5.80 15.77
CA GLY A 77 -7.46 6.91 15.82
C GLY A 77 -8.92 6.43 15.75
N ASN A 78 -9.86 7.29 16.14
CA ASN A 78 -11.25 6.89 16.39
C ASN A 78 -12.31 7.68 15.59
N ASP A 79 -11.90 8.60 14.72
CA ASP A 79 -12.85 9.48 14.02
C ASP A 79 -13.09 9.05 12.56
N ILE A 80 -12.02 8.76 11.82
CA ILE A 80 -12.06 8.36 10.40
C ILE A 80 -10.98 7.33 10.13
N ALA A 81 -11.24 6.30 9.30
CA ALA A 81 -10.20 5.41 8.79
C ALA A 81 -9.68 5.88 7.41
N ILE A 82 -8.35 5.91 7.22
CA ILE A 82 -7.73 6.22 5.92
C ILE A 82 -7.03 4.98 5.38
N ILE A 83 -7.48 4.48 4.25
CA ILE A 83 -6.88 3.31 3.56
C ILE A 83 -6.08 3.84 2.37
N ALA A 84 -4.81 3.46 2.27
CA ALA A 84 -3.89 3.94 1.24
C ALA A 84 -2.90 2.83 0.87
N CYS A 85 -2.40 2.80 -0.36
CA CYS A 85 -1.38 1.86 -0.80
C CYS A 85 -0.35 2.57 -1.69
N GLY A 86 0.83 1.98 -1.86
CA GLY A 86 1.90 2.59 -2.63
C GLY A 86 2.33 3.95 -2.11
N ALA A 87 2.74 4.83 -3.03
CA ALA A 87 3.17 6.19 -2.73
C ALA A 87 2.12 7.05 -2.00
N LEU A 88 0.82 6.69 -2.03
CA LEU A 88 -0.21 7.43 -1.30
C LEU A 88 -0.13 7.22 0.22
N VAL A 89 0.57 6.19 0.70
CA VAL A 89 0.76 5.93 2.13
C VAL A 89 1.59 7.04 2.78
N GLU A 90 2.60 7.57 2.07
CA GLU A 90 3.41 8.70 2.54
C GLU A 90 2.57 9.98 2.65
N MET A 91 1.77 10.27 1.61
CA MET A 91 0.94 11.46 1.53
C MET A 91 -0.26 11.42 2.48
N SER A 92 -0.64 10.22 2.92
CA SER A 92 -1.67 10.03 3.94
C SER A 92 -1.25 10.77 5.21
N PRO A 93 -2.13 11.60 5.82
CA PRO A 93 -1.75 12.55 6.87
C PRO A 93 -1.12 11.88 8.10
N ARG A 94 0.22 11.74 8.06
CA ARG A 94 1.06 11.33 9.19
C ARG A 94 1.09 12.39 10.29
N ARG A 95 0.89 13.66 9.93
CA ARG A 95 1.35 14.78 10.75
C ARG A 95 0.23 15.51 11.49
N ARG A 96 0.26 15.46 12.82
CA ARG A 96 -0.26 16.56 13.63
C ARG A 96 0.78 17.69 13.58
N ARG A 97 0.46 18.86 12.99
CA ARG A 97 1.12 20.09 13.46
C ARG A 97 0.67 20.25 14.92
N ALA A 98 1.62 20.25 15.87
CA ALA A 98 1.29 20.52 17.25
C ALA A 98 0.50 21.85 17.31
N GLY A 99 -0.77 21.79 17.73
CA GLY A 99 -1.58 22.99 18.02
C GLY A 99 -2.90 23.20 17.25
N ALA A 100 -3.27 22.40 16.24
CA ALA A 100 -4.57 22.61 15.56
C ALA A 100 -5.73 21.86 16.25
N PRO A 101 -6.81 22.54 16.69
CA PRO A 101 -8.01 21.89 17.19
C PRO A 101 -8.93 21.44 16.04
N GLY A 102 -9.56 20.27 16.18
CA GLY A 102 -10.72 19.86 15.36
C GLY A 102 -10.49 18.91 14.18
N HIS A 103 -9.32 18.30 14.00
CA HIS A 103 -9.14 17.32 12.91
C HIS A 103 -9.44 15.88 13.38
N PRO A 104 -10.17 15.07 12.59
CA PRO A 104 -10.45 13.68 12.91
C PRO A 104 -9.16 12.91 13.21
N ARG A 105 -9.16 12.17 14.32
CA ARG A 105 -8.21 11.14 14.71
C ARG A 105 -8.27 10.03 13.66
N ALA A 106 -7.41 10.15 12.66
CA ALA A 106 -7.22 9.16 11.62
C ALA A 106 -6.82 7.81 12.25
N GLY A 107 -7.74 6.85 12.19
CA GLY A 107 -7.53 5.45 12.50
C GLY A 107 -6.98 4.69 11.30
N ARG A 108 -6.29 3.60 11.65
CA ARG A 108 -5.88 2.47 10.82
C ARG A 108 -5.51 2.81 9.37
N GLN A 109 -4.27 3.25 9.20
CA GLN A 109 -3.61 3.34 7.89
C GLN A 109 -3.25 1.93 7.41
N HIS A 110 -4.04 1.44 6.46
CA HIS A 110 -3.96 0.10 5.88
C HIS A 110 -3.28 0.11 4.52
N ALA A 111 -2.03 -0.38 4.43
CA ALA A 111 -1.43 -0.82 3.18
C ALA A 111 -2.13 -2.12 2.77
N HIS A 112 -3.05 -2.03 1.80
CA HIS A 112 -3.86 -3.17 1.41
C HIS A 112 -3.14 -4.00 0.34
N ASP A 113 -2.72 -5.20 0.72
CA ASP A 113 -2.58 -6.33 -0.18
C ASP A 113 -3.88 -7.12 -0.11
N GLN A 114 -4.46 -7.50 -1.25
CA GLN A 114 -5.59 -8.42 -1.28
C GLN A 114 -5.22 -9.60 -2.16
N ALA A 115 -5.00 -10.74 -1.53
CA ALA A 115 -5.18 -12.02 -2.20
C ALA A 115 -6.66 -12.12 -2.57
N ALA A 116 -6.97 -12.27 -3.86
CA ALA A 116 -8.28 -12.77 -4.25
C ALA A 116 -8.42 -14.16 -3.63
N GLY A 117 -9.31 -14.29 -2.65
CA GLY A 117 -9.69 -15.60 -2.12
C GLY A 117 -10.27 -16.48 -3.23
N PRO A 118 -10.32 -17.81 -3.02
CA PRO A 118 -10.89 -18.77 -3.97
C PRO A 118 -12.36 -18.47 -4.33
#